data_AF-A0A7L6WGN5-F1
#
_entry.id   AF-A0A7L6WGN5-F1
#
_cell.length_a   1.000
_cell.length_b   1.000
_cell.length_c   1.000
_cell.angle_alpha   90.00
_cell.angle_beta   90.00
_cell.angle_gamma   90.00
#
_symmetry.space_group_name_H-M   'P 1'
#
loop_
_entity.id
_entity.type
_entity.pdbx_description
1 polymer ?
#
loop_
_entity_poly.entity_id
_entity_poly.type
_entity_poly.pdbx_seq_one_letter_code
_entity_poly.pdbx_strand_id
1 'polypeptide(L)'
;MTSKTLLQNLVRNKSLSQTGSKTKLEANCIYLGAESRTHFPNLKDSFGKTLRDSQSGNPIKSEESDGDTYTFSEIGTSKMVKAVYIPGLILEVGTLYKVAGLGYDMRNSNMLLIDEDSNIETIEEEV
;
A
#
# COMPACT_ATOMS: atom_id res chain seq x y z
N MET A 1 -16.67 10.98 -13.72
CA MET A 1 -16.69 11.90 -12.56
C MET A 1 -17.29 11.10 -11.42
N THR A 2 -16.52 10.78 -10.39
CA THR A 2 -16.96 9.87 -9.31
C THR A 2 -18.18 10.42 -8.58
N SER A 3 -19.23 9.62 -8.45
CA SER A 3 -20.44 9.99 -7.73
C SER A 3 -20.18 10.14 -6.23
N LYS A 4 -20.76 11.20 -5.66
CA LYS A 4 -20.82 11.41 -4.20
C LYS A 4 -21.37 10.18 -3.47
N THR A 5 -22.36 9.50 -4.06
CA THR A 5 -23.00 8.32 -3.47
C THR A 5 -22.01 7.15 -3.37
N LEU A 6 -21.20 6.93 -4.40
CA LEU A 6 -20.18 5.89 -4.41
C LEU A 6 -19.17 6.13 -3.28
N LEU A 7 -18.64 7.36 -3.17
CA LEU A 7 -17.71 7.72 -2.10
C LEU A 7 -18.32 7.52 -0.71
N GLN A 8 -19.59 7.89 -0.51
CA GLN A 8 -20.29 7.68 0.76
C GLN A 8 -20.44 6.19 1.10
N ASN A 9 -20.69 5.34 0.10
CA ASN A 9 -20.78 3.89 0.30
C ASN A 9 -19.42 3.28 0.68
N LEU A 10 -18.33 3.71 0.03
CA LEU A 10 -16.98 3.23 0.36
C LEU A 10 -16.54 3.61 1.77
N VAL A 11 -16.94 4.80 2.26
CA VAL A 11 -16.70 5.20 3.66
C VAL A 11 -17.44 4.29 4.65
N ARG A 12 -18.67 3.88 4.33
CA ARG A 12 -19.48 3.03 5.21
C ARG A 12 -18.97 1.58 5.29
N ASN A 13 -18.47 1.04 4.18
CA ASN A 13 -18.08 -0.37 4.05
C ASN A 13 -16.63 -0.66 4.48
N LYS A 14 -16.06 0.14 5.37
CA LYS A 14 -14.66 -0.01 5.77
C LYS A 14 -14.45 -1.25 6.64
N SER A 15 -13.48 -2.09 6.29
CA SER A 15 -12.98 -3.19 7.15
C SER A 15 -11.97 -2.69 8.19
N LEU A 16 -12.04 -3.22 9.41
CA LEU A 16 -11.09 -2.92 10.50
C LEU A 16 -9.80 -3.74 10.32
N SER A 17 -8.63 -3.10 10.34
CA SER A 17 -7.33 -3.79 10.28
C SER A 17 -6.83 -4.17 11.70
N GLN A 18 -6.31 -5.39 11.83
CA GLN A 18 -5.70 -5.90 13.07
C GLN A 18 -4.21 -5.54 13.15
N THR A 19 -3.74 -5.33 14.38
CA THR A 19 -2.37 -4.88 14.73
C THR A 19 -1.46 -6.04 15.17
N GLY A 20 -0.17 -5.93 14.85
CA GLY A 20 0.91 -6.64 15.55
C GLY A 20 1.88 -7.36 14.61
N SER A 21 1.35 -8.14 13.67
CA SER A 21 2.09 -8.87 12.64
C SER A 21 1.69 -8.40 11.24
N LYS A 22 2.35 -8.92 10.19
CA LYS A 22 1.91 -8.70 8.82
C LYS A 22 0.48 -9.27 8.70
N THR A 23 -0.48 -8.44 8.34
CA THR A 23 -1.89 -8.83 8.21
C THR A 23 -2.40 -8.57 6.81
N LYS A 24 -3.47 -9.26 6.43
CA LYS A 24 -4.18 -8.95 5.20
C LYS A 24 -4.86 -7.59 5.36
N LEU A 25 -4.46 -6.64 4.53
CA LEU A 25 -5.00 -5.29 4.47
C LEU A 25 -5.79 -5.13 3.17
N GLU A 26 -6.92 -4.43 3.25
CA GLU A 26 -7.70 -4.00 2.10
C GLU A 26 -8.11 -2.54 2.34
N ALA A 27 -7.90 -1.68 1.35
CA ALA A 27 -8.19 -0.26 1.42
C ALA A 27 -8.76 0.25 0.10
N ASN A 28 -9.89 0.96 0.17
CA ASN A 28 -10.39 1.75 -0.94
C ASN A 28 -9.69 3.10 -0.93
N CYS A 29 -9.04 3.46 -2.03
CA CYS A 29 -8.14 4.58 -2.10
C CYS A 29 -8.43 5.45 -3.31
N ILE A 30 -7.98 6.71 -3.27
CA ILE A 30 -7.89 7.58 -4.44
C ILE A 30 -6.42 7.84 -4.77
N TYR A 31 -6.07 7.78 -6.05
CA TYR A 31 -4.75 8.19 -6.51
C TYR A 31 -4.69 9.69 -6.75
N LEU A 32 -3.71 10.36 -6.16
CA LEU A 32 -3.58 11.82 -6.18
C LEU A 32 -2.34 12.30 -6.95
N GLY A 33 -1.71 11.44 -7.75
CA GLY A 33 -0.57 11.82 -8.60
C GLY A 33 0.80 11.74 -7.93
N ALA A 34 0.92 11.01 -6.82
CA ALA A 34 2.22 10.77 -6.20
C ALA A 34 3.07 9.85 -7.10
N GLU A 35 4.27 10.28 -7.47
CA GLU A 35 5.19 9.49 -8.28
C GLU A 35 5.54 8.15 -7.60
N SER A 36 5.54 7.08 -8.39
CA SER A 36 6.01 5.78 -7.92
C SER A 36 7.53 5.80 -7.71
N ARG A 37 8.02 4.92 -6.85
CA ARG A 37 9.46 4.79 -6.56
C ARG A 37 9.86 3.33 -6.58
N THR A 38 10.96 3.03 -7.24
CA THR A 38 11.54 1.68 -7.23
C THR A 38 11.71 1.18 -5.80
N HIS A 39 11.14 0.03 -5.52
CA HIS A 39 11.22 -0.64 -4.24
C HIS A 39 12.39 -1.61 -4.24
N PHE A 40 13.10 -1.61 -3.11
CA PHE A 40 14.16 -2.57 -2.81
C PHE A 40 13.78 -3.26 -1.51
N PRO A 41 13.56 -4.59 -1.53
CA PRO A 41 13.16 -5.33 -0.34
C PRO A 41 14.29 -5.35 0.68
N ASN A 42 13.93 -5.57 1.94
CA ASN A 42 14.93 -5.83 2.96
C ASN A 42 15.54 -7.22 2.74
N LEU A 43 16.86 -7.34 2.81
CA LEU A 43 17.53 -8.65 2.80
C LEU A 43 17.12 -9.45 4.04
N LYS A 44 16.91 -10.75 3.83
CA LYS A 44 16.56 -11.70 4.89
C LYS A 44 17.64 -12.79 4.99
N ASP A 45 17.85 -13.28 6.19
CA ASP A 45 18.67 -14.47 6.41
C ASP A 45 17.94 -15.77 6.02
N SER A 46 18.61 -16.91 6.16
CA SER A 46 18.05 -18.24 5.89
C SER A 46 16.84 -18.61 6.75
N PHE A 47 16.56 -17.87 7.82
CA PHE A 47 15.41 -18.06 8.71
C PHE A 47 14.30 -17.02 8.46
N GLY A 48 14.45 -16.18 7.43
CA GLY A 48 13.47 -15.16 7.05
C GLY A 48 13.52 -13.88 7.89
N LYS A 49 14.54 -13.71 8.74
CA LYS A 49 14.71 -12.49 9.56
C LYS A 49 15.44 -11.43 8.77
N THR A 50 14.96 -10.19 8.84
CA THR A 50 15.62 -9.04 8.20
C THR A 50 17.03 -8.84 8.73
N LEU A 51 17.99 -8.83 7.82
CA LEU A 51 19.37 -8.46 8.08
C LEU A 51 19.46 -6.96 8.39
N ARG A 52 20.27 -6.63 9.40
CA ARG A 52 20.47 -5.25 9.83
C ARG A 52 21.95 -4.92 9.81
N ASP A 53 22.24 -3.70 9.38
CA ASP A 53 23.58 -3.15 9.43
C ASP A 53 24.03 -3.02 10.89
N SER A 54 25.23 -3.50 11.20
CA SER A 54 25.74 -3.60 12.58
C SER A 54 26.07 -2.25 13.19
N GLN A 55 26.27 -1.19 12.39
CA GLN A 55 26.66 0.14 12.88
C GLN A 55 25.44 1.05 13.07
N SER A 56 24.51 1.05 12.12
CA SER A 56 23.33 1.92 12.11
C SER A 56 22.07 1.24 12.66
N GLY A 57 22.04 -0.08 12.70
CA GLY A 57 20.84 -0.86 13.08
C GLY A 57 19.74 -0.87 12.01
N ASN A 58 19.96 -0.22 10.86
CA ASN A 58 18.98 -0.14 9.78
C ASN A 58 18.86 -1.46 9.01
N PRO A 59 17.68 -1.79 8.46
CA PRO A 59 17.53 -2.90 7.53
C PRO A 59 18.45 -2.75 6.32
N ILE A 60 19.17 -3.80 5.97
CA ILE A 60 19.96 -3.84 4.73
C ILE A 60 18.99 -4.10 3.56
N LYS A 61 19.14 -3.34 2.47
CA LYS A 61 18.32 -3.47 1.26
C LYS A 61 18.98 -4.38 0.23
N SER A 62 18.15 -5.08 -0.54
CA SER A 62 18.57 -5.79 -1.74
C SER A 62 19.03 -4.79 -2.81
N GLU A 63 19.99 -5.18 -3.64
CA GLU A 63 20.35 -4.44 -4.86
C GLU A 63 19.38 -4.73 -6.01
N GLU A 64 18.67 -5.87 -5.94
CA GLU A 64 17.62 -6.23 -6.88
C GLU A 64 16.28 -5.67 -6.43
N SER A 65 15.58 -5.03 -7.36
CA SER A 65 14.21 -4.53 -7.15
C SER A 65 13.18 -5.62 -7.33
N ASP A 66 12.11 -5.57 -6.54
CA ASP A 66 10.94 -6.44 -6.61
C ASP A 66 9.66 -5.71 -7.08
N GLY A 67 9.78 -4.45 -7.50
CA GLY A 67 8.66 -3.65 -8.01
C GLY A 67 8.79 -2.16 -7.70
N ASP A 68 7.67 -1.45 -7.83
CA ASP A 68 7.55 -0.04 -7.50
C ASP A 68 6.60 0.16 -6.32
N THR A 69 6.89 1.14 -5.47
CA THR A 69 6.01 1.61 -4.42
C THR A 69 5.07 2.68 -4.97
N TYR A 70 3.78 2.40 -4.94
CA TYR A 70 2.70 3.34 -5.29
C TYR A 70 2.09 3.94 -4.03
N THR A 71 1.71 5.21 -4.09
CA THR A 71 1.16 5.94 -2.93
C THR A 71 -0.24 6.46 -3.22
N PHE A 72 -1.18 6.15 -2.33
CA PHE A 72 -2.58 6.55 -2.41
C PHE A 72 -3.05 7.20 -1.10
N SER A 73 -4.23 7.83 -1.15
CA SER A 73 -4.95 8.28 0.04
C SER A 73 -6.16 7.38 0.30
N GLU A 74 -6.25 6.79 1.49
CA GLU A 74 -7.39 5.96 1.90
C GLU A 74 -8.67 6.81 2.01
N ILE A 75 -9.76 6.32 1.42
CA ILE A 75 -11.08 6.94 1.50
C ILE A 75 -11.60 6.88 2.95
N GLY A 76 -12.10 8.02 3.45
CA GLY A 76 -12.72 8.15 4.77
C GLY A 76 -11.78 8.44 5.94
N THR A 77 -10.48 8.14 5.82
CA THR A 77 -9.50 8.36 6.90
C THR A 77 -8.30 9.19 6.48
N SER A 78 -8.05 9.33 5.18
CA SER A 78 -6.85 9.97 4.64
C SER A 78 -5.55 9.32 5.13
N LYS A 79 -5.56 8.05 5.54
CA LYS A 79 -4.33 7.29 5.76
C LYS A 79 -3.56 7.22 4.45
N MET A 80 -2.24 7.39 4.52
CA MET A 80 -1.39 7.14 3.37
C MET A 80 -1.31 5.62 3.14
N VAL A 81 -1.64 5.16 1.95
CA VAL A 81 -1.52 3.75 1.59
C VAL A 81 -0.35 3.62 0.63
N LYS A 82 0.67 2.84 1.03
CA LYS A 82 1.80 2.49 0.18
C LYS A 82 1.70 1.03 -0.19
N ALA A 83 1.75 0.74 -1.49
CA ALA A 83 1.71 -0.62 -2.00
C ALA A 83 2.91 -0.89 -2.91
N VAL A 84 3.64 -1.97 -2.67
CA VAL A 84 4.66 -2.48 -3.62
C VAL A 84 3.94 -3.34 -4.64
N TYR A 85 4.06 -3.00 -5.93
CA TYR A 85 3.41 -3.74 -7.02
C TYR A 85 4.32 -3.78 -8.24
N ILE A 86 3.90 -4.49 -9.29
CA ILE A 86 4.70 -4.61 -10.52
C ILE A 86 5.14 -3.23 -11.04
N PRO A 87 6.36 -3.11 -11.58
CA PRO A 87 6.90 -1.83 -12.00
C PRO A 87 6.16 -1.29 -13.23
N GLY A 88 6.05 0.03 -13.34
CA GLY A 88 5.45 0.69 -14.52
C GLY A 88 3.93 0.63 -14.63
N LEU A 89 3.20 0.36 -13.54
CA LEU A 89 1.74 0.52 -13.50
C LEU A 89 1.38 1.99 -13.73
N ILE A 90 0.54 2.24 -14.73
CA ILE A 90 0.04 3.58 -15.01
C ILE A 90 -1.23 3.80 -14.18
N LEU A 91 -1.18 4.79 -13.29
CA LEU A 91 -2.30 5.21 -12.46
C LEU A 91 -2.90 6.52 -12.97
N GLU A 92 -4.22 6.64 -12.89
CA GLU A 92 -4.95 7.84 -13.30
C GLU A 92 -5.29 8.71 -12.10
N VAL A 93 -4.94 10.00 -12.19
CA VAL A 93 -5.20 10.96 -11.10
C VAL A 93 -6.70 11.14 -10.91
N GLY A 94 -7.15 11.05 -9.65
CA GLY A 94 -8.56 11.16 -9.29
C GLY A 94 -9.32 9.84 -9.39
N THR A 95 -8.69 8.77 -9.86
CA THR A 95 -9.32 7.46 -9.98
C THR A 95 -9.28 6.71 -8.65
N LEU A 96 -10.36 5.97 -8.39
CA LEU A 96 -10.51 5.12 -7.21
C LEU A 96 -9.89 3.74 -7.48
N TYR A 97 -9.18 3.24 -6.48
CA TYR A 97 -8.53 1.93 -6.52
C TYR A 97 -8.84 1.14 -5.26
N LYS A 98 -9.08 -0.16 -5.42
CA LYS A 98 -9.00 -1.13 -4.33
C LYS A 98 -7.56 -1.62 -4.26
N VAL A 99 -6.93 -1.39 -3.12
CA VAL A 99 -5.55 -1.82 -2.84
C VAL A 99 -5.60 -2.86 -1.73
N ALA A 100 -5.04 -4.03 -1.98
CA ALA A 100 -5.07 -5.15 -1.04
C ALA A 100 -3.73 -5.88 -1.01
N GLY A 101 -3.45 -6.61 0.07
CA GLY A 101 -2.27 -7.48 0.18
C GLY A 101 -1.88 -7.74 1.63
N LEU A 102 -0.69 -8.29 1.84
CA LEU A 102 -0.10 -8.49 3.16
C LEU A 102 0.77 -7.29 3.54
N GLY A 103 0.56 -6.77 4.75
CA GLY A 103 1.21 -5.53 5.16
C GLY A 103 1.07 -5.17 6.63
N TYR A 104 1.37 -3.92 6.95
CA TYR A 104 1.37 -3.37 8.30
C TYR A 104 0.51 -2.10 8.39
N ASP A 105 -0.37 -2.03 9.39
CA ASP A 105 -0.99 -0.77 9.81
C ASP A 105 -0.02 0.00 10.73
N MET A 106 0.72 0.92 10.14
CA MET A 106 1.68 1.78 10.83
C MET A 106 0.96 2.98 11.44
N ARG A 107 0.21 2.72 12.53
CA ARG A 107 -0.65 3.73 13.18
C ARG A 107 0.05 5.03 13.53
N ASN A 108 1.26 4.96 14.08
CA ASN A 108 2.05 6.14 14.47
C ASN A 108 2.45 7.01 13.28
N SER A 109 2.45 6.46 12.07
CA SER A 109 2.78 7.16 10.83
C SER A 109 1.54 7.46 9.98
N ASN A 110 0.33 7.21 10.50
CA ASN A 110 -0.94 7.31 9.77
C ASN A 110 -0.88 6.63 8.38
N MET A 111 -0.29 5.43 8.33
CA MET A 111 0.06 4.76 7.07
C MET A 111 -0.34 3.28 7.08
N LEU A 112 -0.80 2.79 5.93
CA LEU A 112 -0.83 1.36 5.60
C LEU A 112 0.34 1.08 4.65
N LEU A 113 1.18 0.11 5.00
CA LEU A 113 2.24 -0.39 4.13
C LEU A 113 1.86 -1.79 3.67
N ILE A 114 1.70 -2.01 2.38
CA ILE A 114 1.40 -3.30 1.75
C ILE A 114 2.59 -3.64 0.86
N ASP A 115 3.36 -4.64 1.23
CA ASP A 115 4.67 -4.93 0.63
C ASP A 115 4.82 -6.40 0.20
N GLU A 116 3.73 -7.18 0.22
CA GLU A 116 3.71 -8.58 -0.20
C GLU A 116 2.31 -8.97 -0.68
N ASP A 117 2.25 -9.82 -1.70
CA ASP A 117 1.00 -10.26 -2.35
C ASP A 117 0.02 -9.12 -2.65
N SER A 118 0.59 -7.97 -3.03
CA SER A 118 -0.18 -6.76 -3.30
C SER A 118 -1.02 -6.94 -4.56
N ASN A 119 -2.20 -6.33 -4.57
CA ASN A 119 -3.07 -6.20 -5.72
C ASN A 119 -3.65 -4.79 -5.78
N ILE A 120 -3.73 -4.22 -6.99
CA ILE A 120 -4.24 -2.88 -7.24
C ILE A 120 -5.24 -2.98 -8.39
N GLU A 121 -6.51 -2.72 -8.08
CA GLU A 121 -7.61 -2.81 -9.04
C GLU A 121 -8.37 -1.48 -9.08
N THR A 122 -8.72 -1.02 -10.28
CA THR A 122 -9.60 0.15 -10.43
C THR A 122 -10.99 -0.17 -9.90
N ILE A 123 -11.58 0.75 -9.13
CA ILE A 123 -13.00 0.66 -8.74
C ILE A 123 -13.81 1.31 -9.85
N GLU A 124 -14.46 0.48 -10.66
CA GLU A 124 -15.37 0.94 -11.69
C GLU A 124 -16.68 1.45 -11.07
N GLU A 125 -17.19 2.53 -11.64
CA GLU A 125 -18.50 3.05 -11.31
C GLU A 125 -19.50 2.43 -12.30
N GLU A 126 -20.37 1.53 -11.84
CA GLU A 126 -21.52 1.10 -12.63
C GLU A 126 -22.39 2.35 -12.89
N VAL A 127 -22.45 2.76 -14.16
CA VAL A 127 -23.24 3.91 -14.65
C VAL A 127 -24.69 3.51 -14.83
#